data_AF-N9PND3-F1
#
_entry.id   AF-N9PND3-F1
#
_cell.length_a   1.000
_cell.length_b   1.000
_cell.length_c   1.000
_cell.angle_alpha   90.00
_cell.angle_beta   90.00
_cell.angle_gamma   90.00
#
_symmetry.space_group_name_H-M   'P 1'
#
loop_
_entity.id
_entity.type
_entity.pdbx_description
1 polymer ?
#
loop_
_entity_poly.entity_id
_entity_poly.type
_entity_poly.pdbx_seq_one_letter_code
_entity_poly.pdbx_strand_id
1 'polypeptide(L)'
;DNITNSFTNPTYNVGGKDYNNVGGAVDALNKADQALNSKIDNVSNRLEQAFYSTNQRIDDVEKKANAGIAAAMALEAAPYIAGKYTYSAGASYHGGENAVGVTLRKTADNGRWSITGGVAAASQGDPSVRIGISGVID
;
A
#
# COMPACT_ATOMS: atom_id res chain seq x y z
N ASP A 1 36.49 -29.45 65.68
CA ASP A 1 37.32 -29.28 64.49
C ASP A 1 36.44 -28.67 63.40
N ASN A 2 36.61 -27.38 63.11
CA ASN A 2 35.73 -26.58 62.23
C ASN A 2 36.41 -26.29 60.89
N ILE A 3 37.45 -27.06 60.54
CA ILE A 3 38.39 -26.76 59.44
C ILE A 3 38.06 -27.57 58.18
N THR A 4 37.08 -28.49 58.23
CA THR A 4 36.62 -29.27 57.08
C THR A 4 35.27 -28.83 56.51
N ASN A 5 34.83 -27.59 56.80
CA ASN A 5 33.71 -26.98 56.07
C ASN A 5 34.14 -26.73 54.62
N SER A 6 33.93 -27.75 53.79
CA SER A 6 34.00 -27.67 52.34
C SER A 6 33.10 -26.51 51.88
N PHE A 7 33.71 -25.38 51.55
CA PHE A 7 33.01 -24.30 50.88
C PHE A 7 32.73 -24.77 49.44
N THR A 8 31.49 -25.18 49.17
CA THR A 8 31.04 -25.40 47.81
C THR A 8 30.97 -24.06 47.10
N ASN A 9 31.64 -23.93 45.96
CA ASN A 9 31.64 -22.67 45.23
C ASN A 9 30.20 -22.32 44.77
N PRO A 10 29.79 -21.04 44.83
CA PRO A 10 28.50 -20.63 44.31
C PRO A 10 28.33 -21.02 42.83
N THR A 11 27.11 -21.39 42.45
CA THR A 11 26.74 -21.65 41.06
C THR A 11 25.83 -20.53 40.55
N TYR A 12 26.13 -20.01 39.36
CA TYR A 12 25.41 -18.95 38.66
C TYR A 12 24.79 -19.52 37.39
N ASN A 13 23.48 -19.45 37.25
CA ASN A 13 22.81 -19.88 36.02
C ASN A 13 22.63 -18.69 35.07
N VAL A 14 23.20 -18.76 33.87
CA VAL A 14 23.07 -17.74 32.81
C VAL A 14 22.66 -18.42 31.52
N GLY A 15 21.51 -18.03 30.97
CA GLY A 15 21.00 -18.60 29.72
C GLY A 15 20.83 -20.12 29.75
N GLY A 16 20.50 -20.69 30.92
CA GLY A 16 20.34 -22.13 31.11
C GLY A 16 21.66 -22.91 31.26
N LYS A 17 22.80 -22.23 31.39
CA LYS A 17 24.11 -22.84 31.67
C LYS A 17 24.60 -22.43 33.05
N ASP A 18 25.23 -23.37 33.75
CA ASP A 18 25.79 -23.15 35.07
C ASP A 18 27.26 -22.72 34.99
N TYR A 19 27.60 -21.70 35.77
CA TYR A 19 28.94 -21.15 35.92
C TYR A 19 29.31 -21.18 37.39
N ASN A 20 30.50 -21.68 37.72
CA ASN A 20 30.96 -21.78 39.11
C ASN A 20 31.79 -20.55 39.55
N ASN A 21 31.86 -19.51 38.74
CA ASN A 21 32.56 -18.27 39.06
C ASN A 21 31.89 -17.06 38.39
N VAL A 22 32.04 -15.89 39.00
CA VAL A 22 31.42 -14.64 38.54
C VAL A 22 31.93 -14.19 37.16
N GLY A 23 33.20 -14.41 36.84
CA GLY A 23 33.80 -13.97 35.58
C GLY A 23 33.17 -14.66 34.37
N GLY A 24 33.07 -15.99 34.40
CA GLY A 24 32.45 -16.76 33.33
C GLY A 24 30.97 -16.45 33.12
N ALA A 25 30.24 -16.21 34.21
CA ALA A 25 28.83 -15.80 34.16
C ALA A 25 28.67 -14.41 33.52
N VAL A 26 29.51 -13.44 33.91
CA VAL A 26 29.52 -12.08 33.35
C VAL A 26 29.94 -12.09 31.88
N ASP A 27 30.93 -12.90 31.50
CA ASP A 27 31.33 -13.06 30.09
C ASP A 27 30.20 -13.62 29.23
N ALA A 28 29.42 -14.56 29.76
CA ALA A 28 28.27 -15.13 29.08
C ALA A 28 27.15 -14.08 28.86
N LEU A 29 26.87 -13.27 29.88
CA LEU A 29 25.93 -12.14 29.77
C LEU A 29 26.41 -11.11 28.74
N ASN A 30 27.70 -10.75 28.77
CA ASN A 30 28.29 -9.80 27.82
C ASN A 30 28.16 -10.28 26.36
N LYS A 31 28.39 -11.57 26.10
CA LYS A 31 28.18 -12.15 24.75
C LYS A 31 26.72 -12.13 24.32
N ALA A 32 25.79 -12.42 25.24
CA ALA A 32 24.36 -12.35 24.96
C ALA A 32 23.92 -10.91 24.64
N ASP A 33 24.45 -9.93 25.38
CA ASP A 33 24.20 -8.50 25.17
C ASP A 33 24.72 -8.04 23.80
N GLN A 34 25.96 -8.40 23.43
CA GLN A 34 26.50 -8.10 22.10
C GLN A 34 25.69 -8.71 20.95
N ALA A 35 25.19 -9.94 21.14
CA ALA A 35 24.32 -10.59 20.17
C ALA A 35 22.95 -9.89 20.07
N LEU A 36 22.41 -9.45 21.20
CA LEU A 36 21.18 -8.64 21.24
C LEU A 36 21.37 -7.30 20.55
N ASN A 37 22.45 -6.58 20.81
CA ASN A 37 22.78 -5.30 20.15
C ASN A 37 22.85 -5.47 18.64
N SER A 38 23.54 -6.51 18.16
CA SER A 38 23.61 -6.83 16.73
C SER A 38 22.22 -7.11 16.12
N LYS A 39 21.35 -7.83 16.85
CA LYS A 39 19.99 -8.11 16.39
C LYS A 39 19.12 -6.85 16.37
N ILE A 40 19.28 -5.98 17.37
CA ILE A 40 18.60 -4.68 17.44
C ILE A 40 18.97 -3.83 16.25
N ASP A 41 20.27 -3.68 15.95
CA ASP A 41 20.73 -2.90 14.79
C ASP A 41 20.16 -3.42 13.46
N ASN A 42 20.15 -4.75 13.28
CA ASN A 42 19.56 -5.36 12.09
C ASN A 42 18.05 -5.10 11.98
N VAL A 43 17.31 -5.18 13.08
CA VAL A 43 15.88 -4.91 13.10
C VAL A 43 15.61 -3.42 12.83
N SER A 44 16.35 -2.52 13.47
CA SER A 44 16.25 -1.08 13.25
C SER A 44 16.44 -0.72 11.78
N ASN A 45 17.51 -1.23 11.16
CA ASN A 45 17.80 -0.97 9.74
C ASN A 45 16.71 -1.51 8.82
N ARG A 46 16.18 -2.72 9.08
CA ARG A 46 15.09 -3.31 8.31
C ARG A 46 13.79 -2.53 8.47
N LEU A 47 13.48 -2.10 9.68
CA LEU A 47 12.28 -1.31 9.97
C LEU A 47 12.35 0.05 9.29
N GLU A 48 13.48 0.74 9.38
CA GLU A 48 13.70 2.02 8.71
C GLU A 48 13.50 1.88 7.19
N GLN A 49 14.11 0.88 6.57
CA GLN A 49 13.93 0.61 5.14
C GLN A 49 12.47 0.26 4.79
N ALA A 50 11.82 -0.54 5.63
CA ALA A 50 10.41 -0.88 5.44
C ALA A 50 9.52 0.35 5.55
N PHE A 51 9.79 1.27 6.48
CA PHE A 51 9.05 2.52 6.62
C PHE A 51 9.24 3.44 5.41
N TYR A 52 10.47 3.60 4.91
CA TYR A 52 10.69 4.40 3.69
C TYR A 52 9.96 3.82 2.47
N SER A 53 10.07 2.51 2.24
CA SER A 53 9.37 1.85 1.14
C SER A 53 7.85 1.94 1.30
N THR A 54 7.36 1.84 2.53
CA THR A 54 5.92 1.98 2.83
C THR A 54 5.46 3.41 2.56
N ASN A 55 6.22 4.43 2.98
CA ASN A 55 5.86 5.82 2.73
C ASN A 55 5.78 6.13 1.24
N GLN A 56 6.77 5.70 0.46
CA GLN A 56 6.75 5.86 -1.00
C GLN A 56 5.54 5.17 -1.63
N ARG A 57 5.20 3.96 -1.15
CA ARG A 57 4.02 3.25 -1.63
C ARG A 57 2.71 3.95 -1.25
N ILE A 58 2.63 4.57 -0.08
CA ILE A 58 1.46 5.35 0.34
C ILE A 58 1.30 6.56 -0.58
N ASP A 59 2.37 7.31 -0.85
CA ASP A 59 2.35 8.46 -1.75
C ASP A 59 1.92 8.06 -3.18
N ASP A 60 2.43 6.92 -3.68
CA ASP A 60 2.05 6.38 -4.99
C ASP A 60 0.58 5.95 -5.02
N VAL A 61 0.07 5.38 -3.93
CA VAL A 61 -1.34 4.98 -3.82
C VAL A 61 -2.24 6.22 -3.82
N GLU A 62 -1.86 7.29 -3.10
CA GLU A 62 -2.60 8.55 -3.09
C GLU A 62 -2.69 9.15 -4.49
N LYS A 63 -1.56 9.27 -5.19
CA LYS A 63 -1.53 9.80 -6.56
C LYS A 63 -2.37 8.96 -7.52
N LYS A 64 -2.23 7.64 -7.51
CA LYS A 64 -3.01 6.74 -8.37
C LYS A 64 -4.51 6.82 -8.08
N ALA A 65 -4.89 6.95 -6.80
CA ALA A 65 -6.28 7.12 -6.41
C ALA A 65 -6.86 8.45 -6.92
N ASN A 66 -6.14 9.55 -6.71
CA ASN A 66 -6.55 10.87 -7.19
C ASN A 66 -6.65 10.94 -8.72
N ALA A 67 -5.69 10.35 -9.42
CA ALA A 67 -5.68 10.26 -10.87
C ALA A 67 -6.83 9.39 -11.40
N GLY A 68 -7.16 8.28 -10.73
CA GLY A 68 -8.33 7.45 -11.05
C GLY A 68 -9.65 8.20 -10.90
N ILE A 69 -9.78 9.02 -9.85
CA ILE A 69 -10.95 9.89 -9.65
C ILE A 69 -11.04 10.94 -10.76
N ALA A 70 -9.92 11.60 -11.11
CA ALA A 70 -9.87 12.52 -12.24
C ALA A 70 -10.29 11.82 -13.54
N ALA A 71 -9.76 10.63 -13.85
CA ALA A 71 -10.15 9.87 -15.03
C ALA A 71 -11.66 9.60 -15.06
N ALA A 72 -12.26 9.22 -13.92
CA ALA A 72 -13.69 9.01 -13.81
C ALA A 72 -14.51 10.29 -14.05
N MET A 73 -14.06 11.44 -13.56
CA MET A 73 -14.72 12.73 -13.80
C MET A 73 -14.58 13.18 -15.26
N ALA A 74 -13.44 12.90 -15.90
CA ALA A 74 -13.22 13.23 -17.31
C ALA A 74 -14.12 12.41 -18.27
N LEU A 75 -14.64 11.27 -17.81
CA LEU A 75 -15.59 10.42 -18.56
C LEU A 75 -17.02 10.96 -18.50
N GLU A 76 -17.24 12.15 -19.04
CA GLU A 76 -18.58 12.75 -19.16
C GLU A 76 -19.49 11.94 -20.10
N ALA A 77 -20.79 11.82 -19.79
CA ALA A 77 -21.75 11.11 -20.63
C ALA A 77 -22.02 11.83 -21.96
N ALA A 78 -21.80 11.15 -23.08
CA ALA A 78 -22.20 11.67 -24.39
C ALA A 78 -23.74 11.86 -24.46
N PRO A 79 -24.26 12.88 -25.16
CA PRO A 79 -25.69 13.21 -25.19
C PRO A 79 -26.62 12.06 -25.63
N TYR A 80 -27.79 11.92 -25.03
CA TYR A 80 -28.79 10.90 -25.40
C TYR A 80 -29.70 11.42 -26.53
N ILE A 81 -29.39 11.06 -27.79
CA ILE A 81 -30.16 11.51 -28.96
C ILE A 81 -30.61 10.29 -29.78
N ALA A 82 -31.93 10.10 -29.91
CA ALA A 82 -32.53 8.96 -30.62
C ALA A 82 -32.00 8.82 -32.06
N GLY A 83 -31.64 7.59 -32.42
CA GLY A 83 -31.10 7.23 -33.72
C GLY A 83 -29.71 7.77 -34.06
N LYS A 84 -29.07 8.56 -33.18
CA LYS A 84 -27.74 9.14 -33.44
C LYS A 84 -26.63 8.42 -32.68
N TYR A 85 -25.42 8.56 -33.24
CA TYR A 85 -24.19 8.40 -32.50
C TYR A 85 -23.81 9.76 -31.91
N THR A 86 -23.41 9.78 -30.65
CA THR A 86 -22.98 11.00 -29.97
C THR A 86 -21.64 10.74 -29.29
N TYR A 87 -20.87 11.82 -29.11
CA TYR A 87 -19.58 11.79 -28.46
C TYR A 87 -19.46 12.93 -27.44
N SER A 88 -18.58 12.75 -26.47
CA SER A 88 -18.14 13.80 -25.55
C SER A 88 -16.65 13.64 -25.29
N ALA A 89 -15.99 14.75 -24.98
CA ALA A 89 -14.61 14.79 -24.53
C ALA A 89 -14.52 15.74 -23.35
N GLY A 90 -13.84 15.32 -22.29
CA GLY A 90 -13.73 16.07 -21.05
C GLY A 90 -12.30 16.07 -20.54
N ALA A 91 -11.99 17.08 -19.72
CA ALA A 91 -10.78 17.14 -18.94
C ALA A 91 -11.16 17.44 -17.49
N SER A 92 -10.33 17.02 -16.54
CA SER A 92 -10.62 17.16 -15.12
C SER A 92 -9.34 17.30 -14.30
N TYR A 93 -9.52 17.74 -13.05
CA TYR A 93 -8.44 17.87 -12.07
C TYR A 93 -8.97 17.49 -10.68
N HIS A 94 -8.22 16.68 -9.94
CA HIS A 94 -8.56 16.24 -8.59
C HIS A 94 -7.30 15.90 -7.79
N GLY A 95 -7.17 16.44 -6.58
CA GLY A 95 -6.13 16.02 -5.64
C GLY A 95 -4.70 16.10 -6.18
N GLY A 96 -4.38 17.09 -7.02
CA GLY A 96 -3.05 17.25 -7.63
C GLY A 96 -2.86 16.56 -8.98
N GLU A 97 -3.84 15.78 -9.43
CA GLU A 97 -3.77 15.00 -10.67
C GLU A 97 -4.78 15.48 -11.70
N ASN A 98 -4.47 15.32 -12.97
CA ASN A 98 -5.30 15.77 -14.09
C ASN A 98 -5.57 14.61 -15.05
N ALA A 99 -6.73 14.64 -15.70
CA ALA A 99 -7.12 13.58 -16.63
C ALA A 99 -7.91 14.10 -17.81
N VAL A 100 -7.88 13.34 -18.90
CA VAL A 100 -8.68 13.55 -20.10
C VAL A 100 -9.45 12.28 -20.45
N GLY A 101 -10.66 12.44 -20.97
CA GLY A 101 -11.54 11.32 -21.29
C GLY A 101 -12.37 11.58 -22.52
N VAL A 102 -12.70 10.50 -23.23
CA VAL A 102 -13.63 10.52 -24.37
C VAL A 102 -14.69 9.45 -24.17
N THR A 103 -15.93 9.77 -24.54
CA THR A 103 -17.05 8.84 -24.50
C THR A 103 -17.78 8.83 -25.83
N LEU A 104 -18.23 7.66 -26.23
CA LEU A 104 -19.14 7.43 -27.35
C LEU A 104 -20.46 6.84 -26.83
N ARG A 105 -21.55 7.15 -27.53
CA ARG A 105 -22.86 6.60 -27.24
C ARG A 105 -23.62 6.34 -28.55
N LYS A 106 -24.33 5.22 -28.59
CA LYS A 106 -25.37 4.94 -29.60
C LYS A 106 -26.71 4.81 -28.91
N THR A 107 -27.69 5.54 -29.41
CA THR A 107 -29.08 5.45 -28.97
C THR A 107 -29.91 4.78 -30.05
N ALA A 108 -30.82 3.89 -29.65
CA ALA A 108 -31.76 3.25 -30.55
C ALA A 108 -32.65 4.29 -31.25
N ASP A 109 -33.13 3.97 -32.45
CA ASP A 109 -33.97 4.88 -33.24
C ASP A 109 -35.30 5.19 -32.54
N ASN A 110 -35.82 4.24 -31.77
CA ASN A 110 -37.01 4.42 -30.94
C ASN A 110 -36.74 5.17 -29.62
N GLY A 111 -35.49 5.56 -29.35
CA GLY A 111 -35.10 6.27 -28.14
C GLY A 111 -35.22 5.49 -26.83
N ARG A 112 -35.65 4.22 -26.84
CA ARG A 112 -35.97 3.45 -25.61
C ARG A 112 -34.74 2.89 -24.90
N TRP A 113 -33.64 2.70 -25.61
CA TRP A 113 -32.38 2.24 -25.03
C TRP A 113 -31.16 2.86 -25.69
N SER A 114 -30.04 2.87 -24.96
CA SER A 114 -28.75 3.34 -25.40
C SER A 114 -27.62 2.56 -24.76
N ILE A 115 -26.54 2.38 -25.52
CA ILE A 115 -25.25 1.85 -25.06
C ILE A 115 -24.23 2.98 -25.11
N THR A 116 -23.43 3.11 -24.06
CA THR A 116 -22.32 4.06 -23.97
C THR A 116 -21.03 3.35 -23.56
N GLY A 117 -19.91 3.86 -24.06
CA GLY A 117 -18.59 3.44 -23.63
C GLY A 117 -17.61 4.60 -23.69
N GLY A 118 -16.57 4.57 -22.87
CA GLY A 118 -15.58 5.64 -22.86
C GLY A 118 -14.23 5.17 -22.33
N VAL A 119 -13.19 5.92 -22.69
CA VAL A 119 -11.81 5.70 -22.26
C VAL A 119 -11.22 7.00 -21.72
N ALA A 120 -10.40 6.92 -20.69
CA ALA A 120 -9.73 8.06 -20.10
C ALA A 120 -8.29 7.73 -19.71
N ALA A 121 -7.45 8.77 -19.69
CA ALA A 121 -6.08 8.70 -19.23
C ALA A 121 -5.83 9.85 -18.25
N ALA A 122 -5.11 9.56 -17.17
CA ALA A 122 -4.74 10.53 -16.15
C ALA A 122 -3.21 10.72 -16.10
N SER A 123 -2.77 11.75 -15.37
CA SER A 123 -1.35 12.07 -15.16
C SER A 123 -0.58 10.98 -14.43
N GLN A 124 -1.27 10.16 -13.64
CA GLN A 124 -0.72 8.99 -12.96
C GLN A 124 -1.63 7.77 -13.12
N GLY A 125 -1.05 6.57 -13.06
CA GLY A 125 -1.78 5.32 -13.19
C GLY A 125 -2.10 4.91 -14.64
N ASP A 126 -2.89 3.85 -14.77
CA ASP A 126 -3.22 3.23 -16.06
C ASP A 126 -4.49 3.83 -16.69
N PRO A 127 -4.68 3.69 -18.01
CA PRO A 127 -5.91 4.10 -18.68
C PRO A 127 -7.16 3.43 -18.09
N SER A 128 -8.25 4.18 -18.00
CA SER A 128 -9.55 3.73 -17.50
C SER A 128 -10.55 3.49 -18.64
N VAL A 129 -11.44 2.51 -18.48
CA VAL A 129 -12.50 2.18 -19.45
C VAL A 129 -13.84 2.09 -18.73
N ARG A 130 -14.91 2.56 -19.37
CA ARG A 130 -16.29 2.38 -18.89
C ARG A 130 -17.22 1.87 -19.99
N ILE A 131 -18.26 1.13 -19.59
CA ILE A 131 -19.38 0.71 -20.43
C ILE A 131 -20.68 0.87 -19.63
N GLY A 132 -21.75 1.31 -20.26
CA GLY A 132 -23.06 1.47 -19.62
C GLY A 132 -24.23 1.27 -20.58
N ILE A 133 -25.36 0.85 -20.02
CA ILE A 133 -26.65 0.72 -20.72
C ILE A 133 -27.65 1.61 -19.98
N SER A 134 -28.50 2.29 -20.74
CA SER A 134 -29.55 3.18 -20.20
C SER A 134 -30.80 3.06 -21.06
N GLY A 135 -31.97 3.31 -20.49
CA GLY A 135 -33.23 3.24 -21.21
C GLY A 135 -34.40 3.80 -20.41
N VAL A 136 -35.57 3.83 -21.04
CA VAL A 136 -36.82 4.31 -20.44
C VAL A 136 -37.85 3.17 -20.46
N ILE A 137 -38.53 2.96 -19.34
CA ILE A 137 -39.58 1.95 -19.16
C ILE A 137 -40.91 2.71 -19.02
N ASP A 138 -41.99 2.12 -19.54
CA ASP A 138 -43.36 2.65 -19.49
C ASP A 138 -44.11 2.07 -18.28
#